data_AF-A0A1H7R687-F1
#
_entry.id   AF-A0A1H7R687-F1
#
_cell.length_a   1.000
_cell.length_b   1.000
_cell.length_c   1.000
_cell.angle_alpha   90.00
_cell.angle_beta   90.00
_cell.angle_gamma   90.00
#
_symmetry.space_group_name_H-M   'P 1'
#
loop_
_entity.id
_entity.type
_entity.pdbx_description
1 polymer ?
#
loop_
_entity_poly.entity_id
_entity_poly.type
_entity_poly.pdbx_seq_one_letter_code
_entity_poly.pdbx_strand_id
1 'polypeptide(L)'
;MGEGVEDVLAAAAELERLARQRITWARQGEWDALVESEARRGELAERIRVDVFADHEALGRSLAERLIRIRDLDKALVPLLEQARDELAVELQKVQKKAAGARAYDRTSRGEKG
;
A
#
# COMPACT_ATOMS: atom_id res chain seq x y z
N MET A 1 18.62 -25.12 15.30
CA MET A 1 17.55 -24.64 14.41
C MET A 1 18.17 -24.54 13.03
N GLY A 2 17.50 -24.98 11.96
CA GLY A 2 18.09 -24.92 10.61
C GLY A 2 18.14 -23.48 10.12
N GLU A 3 19.25 -23.07 9.50
CA GLU A 3 19.47 -21.71 8.95
C GLU A 3 18.30 -21.25 8.06
N GLY A 4 17.74 -22.16 7.24
CA GLY A 4 16.58 -21.87 6.41
C GLY A 4 15.26 -21.60 7.17
N VAL A 5 15.07 -22.17 8.36
CA VAL A 5 13.87 -21.92 9.19
C VAL A 5 13.94 -20.52 9.80
N GLU A 6 15.12 -20.15 10.32
CA GLU A 6 15.35 -18.82 10.89
C GLU A 6 15.18 -17.73 9.84
N ASP A 7 15.70 -17.94 8.63
CA ASP A 7 15.54 -17.03 7.50
C ASP A 7 14.08 -16.80 7.11
N VAL A 8 13.27 -17.86 7.05
CA VAL A 8 11.85 -17.73 6.73
C VAL A 8 11.10 -16.98 7.84
N LEU A 9 11.37 -17.31 9.10
CA LEU A 9 10.74 -16.63 10.23
C LEU A 9 11.13 -15.15 10.29
N ALA A 10 12.38 -14.81 9.98
CA ALA A 10 12.87 -13.43 9.88
C ALA A 10 12.20 -12.67 8.73
N ALA A 11 12.13 -13.27 7.53
CA ALA A 11 11.44 -12.69 6.38
C ALA A 11 9.96 -12.42 6.68
N ALA A 12 9.26 -13.39 7.29
CA ALA A 12 7.86 -13.21 7.69
C ALA A 12 7.69 -12.11 8.77
N ALA A 13 8.60 -12.03 9.74
CA ALA A 13 8.59 -10.96 10.75
C ALA A 13 8.76 -9.58 10.11
N GLU A 14 9.71 -9.46 9.18
CA GLU A 14 9.96 -8.22 8.47
C GLU A 14 8.77 -7.83 7.57
N LEU A 15 8.15 -8.80 6.91
CA LEU A 15 6.95 -8.58 6.11
C LEU A 15 5.77 -8.09 6.96
N GLU A 16 5.58 -8.65 8.16
CA GLU A 16 4.56 -8.16 9.10
C GLU A 16 4.83 -6.71 9.53
N ARG A 17 6.09 -6.34 9.81
CA ARG A 17 6.46 -4.96 10.13
C ARG A 17 6.20 -4.03 8.96
N LEU A 18 6.58 -4.44 7.74
CA LEU A 18 6.37 -3.65 6.53
C LEU A 18 4.88 -3.43 6.24
N ALA A 19 4.05 -4.46 6.40
CA ALA A 19 2.59 -4.34 6.25
C ALA A 19 2.00 -3.31 7.23
N ARG A 20 2.45 -3.28 8.49
CA ARG A 20 2.04 -2.25 9.46
C ARG A 20 2.50 -0.86 9.04
N GLN A 21 3.75 -0.73 8.58
CA GLN A 21 4.31 0.55 8.13
C GLN A 21 3.56 1.10 6.92
N ARG A 22 3.16 0.23 5.98
CA ARG A 22 2.37 0.62 4.80
C ARG A 22 1.00 1.19 5.17
N ILE A 23 0.34 0.66 6.19
CA ILE A 23 -0.88 1.27 6.74
C ILE A 23 -0.59 2.66 7.31
N THR A 24 0.52 2.84 8.03
CA THR A 24 0.93 4.15 8.57
C THR A 24 1.14 5.15 7.45
N TRP A 25 1.88 4.79 6.40
CA TRP A 25 2.10 5.66 5.24
C TRP A 25 0.80 6.01 4.53
N ALA A 26 -0.10 5.04 4.30
CA ALA A 26 -1.40 5.30 3.69
C ALA A 26 -2.25 6.29 4.49
N ARG A 27 -2.23 6.19 5.83
CA ARG A 27 -2.94 7.14 6.72
C ARG A 27 -2.32 8.54 6.71
N GLN A 28 -1.02 8.64 6.47
CA GLN A 28 -0.28 9.90 6.43
C GLN A 28 -0.27 10.54 5.03
N GLY A 29 -0.74 9.83 3.99
CA GLY A 29 -0.64 10.28 2.61
C GLY A 29 0.76 10.16 2.01
N GLU A 30 1.63 9.35 2.62
CA GLU A 30 3.01 9.12 2.18
C GLU A 30 3.03 8.11 1.02
N TRP A 31 2.47 8.51 -0.13
CA TRP A 31 2.22 7.62 -1.26
C TRP A 31 3.49 7.11 -1.93
N ASP A 32 4.52 7.96 -2.04
CA ASP A 32 5.80 7.58 -2.66
C ASP A 32 6.46 6.45 -1.87
N ALA A 33 6.56 6.59 -0.54
CA ALA A 33 7.09 5.54 0.34
C ALA A 33 6.27 4.24 0.26
N LEU A 34 4.95 4.35 0.14
CA LEU A 34 4.07 3.19 -0.02
C LEU A 34 4.36 2.45 -1.33
N VAL A 35 4.51 3.17 -2.45
CA VAL A 35 4.82 2.60 -3.78
C VAL A 35 6.22 1.99 -3.80
N GLU A 36 7.23 2.71 -3.30
CA GLU A 36 8.61 2.21 -3.25
C GLU A 36 8.74 0.91 -2.43
N SER A 37 7.87 0.74 -1.42
CA SER A 37 7.90 -0.45 -0.58
C SER A 37 7.38 -1.74 -1.25
N GLU A 38 6.73 -1.66 -2.42
CA GLU A 38 6.19 -2.84 -3.12
C GLU A 38 7.27 -3.86 -3.48
N ALA A 39 8.41 -3.40 -4.00
CA ALA A 39 9.51 -4.27 -4.39
C ALA A 39 10.01 -5.08 -3.19
N ARG A 40 10.25 -4.40 -2.06
CA ARG A 40 10.68 -5.05 -0.82
C ARG A 40 9.63 -6.02 -0.28
N ARG A 41 8.35 -5.70 -0.39
CA ARG A 41 7.25 -6.60 -0.01
C ARG A 41 7.30 -7.89 -0.84
N GLY A 42 7.51 -7.79 -2.15
CA GLY A 42 7.68 -8.93 -3.05
C GLY A 42 8.86 -9.82 -2.66
N GLU A 43 10.06 -9.22 -2.50
CA GLU A 43 11.26 -9.94 -2.08
C GLU A 43 11.07 -10.73 -0.78
N LEU A 44 10.43 -10.12 0.23
CA LEU A 44 10.17 -10.78 1.51
C LEU A 44 9.19 -11.94 1.38
N ALA A 45 8.16 -11.79 0.54
CA ALA A 45 7.18 -12.85 0.29
C ALA A 45 7.83 -14.05 -0.42
N GLU A 46 8.68 -13.82 -1.41
CA GLU A 46 9.39 -14.88 -2.15
C GLU A 46 10.32 -15.71 -1.27
N ARG A 47 10.87 -15.10 -0.21
CA ARG A 47 11.74 -15.79 0.75
C ARG A 47 10.99 -16.73 1.70
N ILE A 48 9.66 -16.59 1.84
CA ILE A 48 8.86 -17.40 2.76
C ILE A 48 8.52 -18.73 2.08
N ARG A 49 9.32 -19.77 2.38
CA ARG A 49 9.10 -21.14 1.91
C ARG A 49 8.60 -22.02 3.04
N VAL A 50 7.58 -22.83 2.78
CA VAL A 50 6.88 -23.65 3.81
C VAL A 50 7.43 -25.06 3.97
N ASP A 51 8.13 -25.56 2.94
CA ASP A 51 8.78 -26.87 2.91
C ASP A 51 9.84 -27.04 4.00
N VAL A 52 10.50 -25.96 4.42
CA VAL A 52 11.51 -25.98 5.50
C VAL A 52 10.96 -26.32 6.89
N PHE A 53 9.63 -26.40 7.05
CA PHE A 53 8.97 -26.68 8.34
C PHE A 53 8.49 -28.12 8.51
N ALA A 54 8.84 -29.05 7.61
CA ALA A 54 8.36 -30.44 7.65
C ALA A 54 8.54 -31.11 9.03
N ASP A 55 9.67 -30.87 9.69
CA ASP A 55 10.00 -31.41 11.03
C ASP A 55 9.78 -30.40 12.17
N HIS A 56 9.09 -29.28 11.89
CA HIS A 56 8.96 -28.12 12.79
C HIS A 56 7.51 -27.64 12.92
N GLU A 57 6.57 -28.54 13.22
CA GLU A 57 5.12 -28.27 13.24
C GLU A 57 4.73 -27.04 14.08
N ALA A 58 5.30 -26.88 15.28
CA ALA A 58 5.00 -25.74 16.15
C ALA A 58 5.42 -24.39 15.54
N LEU A 59 6.58 -24.35 14.87
CA LEU A 59 7.06 -23.16 14.17
C LEU A 59 6.24 -22.89 12.90
N GLY A 60 5.82 -23.96 12.20
CA GLY A 60 4.91 -23.87 11.06
C GLY A 60 3.56 -23.25 11.43
N ARG A 61 2.98 -23.63 12.58
CA ARG A 61 1.75 -22.99 13.11
C ARG A 61 1.97 -21.51 13.43
N SER A 62 3.06 -21.16 14.09
CA SER A 62 3.41 -19.75 14.37
C SER A 62 3.58 -18.93 13.08
N LEU A 63 4.18 -19.52 12.04
CA LEU A 63 4.28 -18.87 10.72
C LEU A 63 2.88 -18.67 10.11
N ALA A 64 2.02 -19.68 10.16
CA ALA A 64 0.66 -19.58 9.62
C ALA A 64 -0.15 -18.45 10.29
N GLU A 65 -0.07 -18.33 11.62
CA GLU A 65 -0.70 -17.23 12.36
C GLU A 65 -0.16 -15.87 11.94
N ARG A 66 1.15 -15.77 11.69
CA ARG A 66 1.78 -14.53 11.20
C ARG A 66 1.29 -14.17 9.80
N LEU A 67 1.19 -15.15 8.89
CA LEU A 67 0.67 -14.93 7.53
C LEU A 67 -0.79 -14.47 7.55
N ILE A 68 -1.60 -14.99 8.47
CA ILE A 68 -2.98 -14.50 8.71
C ILE A 68 -2.96 -13.02 9.10
N ARG A 69 -2.11 -12.62 10.06
CA ARG A 69 -1.99 -11.21 10.46
C ARG A 69 -1.56 -10.31 9.30
N ILE A 70 -0.58 -10.73 8.50
CA ILE A 70 -0.13 -9.99 7.31
C ILE A 70 -1.30 -9.80 6.33
N ARG A 71 -2.05 -10.86 6.02
CA ARG A 71 -3.21 -10.79 5.13
C ARG A 71 -4.27 -9.82 5.67
N ASP A 72 -4.53 -9.85 6.97
CA ASP A 72 -5.55 -8.99 7.57
C ASP A 72 -5.12 -7.51 7.57
N LEU A 73 -3.81 -7.23 7.71
CA LEU A 73 -3.24 -5.89 7.49
C LEU A 73 -3.38 -5.43 6.04
N ASP A 74 -3.07 -6.31 5.07
CA ASP A 74 -3.23 -5.99 3.64
C ASP A 74 -4.70 -5.71 3.30
N LYS A 75 -5.65 -6.47 3.87
CA LYS A 75 -7.09 -6.18 3.74
C LYS A 75 -7.47 -4.83 4.35
N ALA A 76 -6.89 -4.46 5.48
CA ALA A 76 -7.14 -3.17 6.11
C ALA A 76 -6.54 -1.99 5.33
N LEU A 77 -5.53 -2.23 4.49
CA LEU A 77 -4.92 -1.22 3.63
C LEU A 77 -5.83 -0.85 2.44
N VAL A 78 -6.54 -1.82 1.86
CA VAL A 78 -7.41 -1.61 0.69
C VAL A 78 -8.36 -0.41 0.82
N PRO A 79 -9.19 -0.29 1.88
CA PRO A 79 -10.13 0.83 1.98
C PRO A 79 -9.43 2.20 2.11
N LEU A 80 -8.20 2.26 2.64
CA LEU A 80 -7.42 3.50 2.70
C LEU A 80 -6.99 3.95 1.31
N LEU A 81 -6.59 3.00 0.45
CA LEU A 81 -6.22 3.29 -0.94
C LEU A 81 -7.44 3.71 -1.77
N GLU A 82 -8.59 3.07 -1.55
CA GLU A 82 -9.85 3.44 -2.19
C GLU A 82 -10.28 4.86 -1.80
N GLN A 83 -10.24 5.18 -0.51
CA GLN A 83 -10.55 6.51 -0.02
C GLN A 83 -9.63 7.58 -0.65
N ALA A 84 -8.32 7.33 -0.68
CA ALA A 84 -7.35 8.26 -1.26
C ALA A 84 -7.62 8.52 -2.76
N ARG A 85 -7.97 7.47 -3.51
CA ARG A 85 -8.35 7.60 -4.92
C ARG A 85 -9.61 8.45 -5.09
N ASP A 86 -10.61 8.23 -4.25
CA ASP A 86 -11.88 8.95 -4.33
C ASP A 86 -11.68 10.44 -3.99
N GLU A 87 -10.82 10.76 -3.03
CA GLU A 87 -10.42 12.14 -2.70
C GLU A 87 -9.68 12.81 -3.87
N LEU A 88 -8.76 12.12 -4.54
CA LEU A 88 -8.07 12.62 -5.74
C LEU A 88 -9.05 12.90 -6.90
N ALA A 89 -10.07 12.06 -7.08
CA ALA A 89 -11.11 12.29 -8.09
C ALA A 89 -11.90 13.58 -7.81
N VAL A 90 -12.23 13.86 -6.54
CA VAL A 90 -12.88 15.11 -6.14
C VAL A 90 -11.99 16.32 -6.43
N GLU A 91 -10.69 16.24 -6.11
CA GLU A 91 -9.75 17.32 -6.39
C GLU A 91 -9.60 17.58 -7.91
N LEU A 92 -9.53 16.51 -8.71
CA LEU A 92 -9.50 16.63 -10.17
C LEU A 92 -10.73 17.38 -10.71
N GLN A 93 -11.92 17.05 -10.21
CA GLN A 93 -13.14 17.75 -10.61
C GLN A 93 -13.11 19.24 -10.24
N LYS A 94 -12.58 19.60 -9.07
CA LYS A 94 -12.41 21.01 -8.65
C LYS A 94 -11.47 21.75 -9.60
N VAL A 95 -10.32 21.14 -9.94
CA VAL A 95 -9.35 21.72 -10.89
C VAL A 95 -9.97 21.92 -12.26
N GLN A 96 -10.72 20.94 -12.78
CA GLN A 96 -11.40 21.04 -14.07
C GLN A 96 -12.44 22.17 -14.09
N LYS A 97 -13.27 22.29 -13.04
CA LYS A 97 -14.25 23.38 -12.91
C LYS A 97 -13.58 24.76 -12.86
N LYS A 98 -12.47 24.90 -12.12
CA LYS A 98 -11.69 26.14 -12.06
C LYS A 98 -11.12 26.52 -13.43
N ALA A 99 -10.58 25.54 -14.16
CA ALA A 99 -10.05 25.76 -15.51
C ALA A 99 -11.15 26.14 -16.52
N ALA A 100 -12.34 25.55 -16.42
CA ALA A 100 -13.48 25.90 -17.26
C ALA A 100 -14.00 27.32 -16.97
N GLY A 101 -14.10 27.70 -15.69
CA GLY A 101 -14.47 29.07 -15.29
C GLY A 101 -13.47 30.12 -15.76
N ALA A 102 -12.16 29.85 -15.65
CA ALA A 102 -11.12 30.74 -16.16
C ALA A 102 -11.21 30.94 -17.69
N ARG A 103 -11.49 29.87 -18.44
CA ARG A 103 -11.70 29.94 -19.90
C ARG A 103 -12.96 30.71 -20.29
N ALA A 104 -14.04 30.61 -19.51
CA ALA A 104 -15.26 31.36 -19.75
C ALA A 104 -15.04 32.86 -19.56
N TYR A 105 -14.34 33.25 -18.49
CA TYR A 105 -14.00 34.64 -18.18
C TYR A 105 -13.08 35.27 -19.24
N ASP A 106 -12.03 34.56 -19.69
CA ASP A 106 -11.13 35.05 -20.75
C ASP A 106 -11.85 35.25 -22.10
N ARG A 107 -12.91 34.46 -22.37
CA ARG A 107 -13.76 34.62 -23.56
C ARG A 107 -14.72 35.81 -23.43
N THR A 108 -15.25 36.08 -22.24
CA THR A 108 -16.14 37.23 -22.01
C THR A 108 -15.38 38.54 -22.04
N SER A 109 -14.20 38.59 -21.40
CA SER A 109 -13.35 39.79 -21.36
C SER A 109 -12.76 40.17 -22.73
N ARG A 110 -12.58 39.22 -23.64
CA ARG A 110 -12.19 39.48 -25.04
C ARG A 110 -13.38 39.80 -25.96
N GLY A 111 -14.61 39.45 -25.58
CA GLY A 111 -15.83 39.70 -26.35
C GLY A 111 -16.40 41.11 -26.20
N GLU A 112 -16.08 41.83 -25.12
CA GLU A 112 -16.61 43.18 -24.84
C GLU A 112 -15.83 44.33 -25.52
N LYS A 113 -14.95 44.03 -26.49
CA LYS A 113 -14.23 45.06 -27.29
C LYS A 113 -14.62 45.12 -28.77
N GLY A 114 -15.72 44.48 -29.16
CA GLY A 114 -16.26 44.50 -30.53
C GLY A 114 -17.49 45.37 -30.67
#